data_AF-A0AAW1QP82-F1
#
_entry.id   AF-A0AAW1QP82-F1
#
_cell.length_a   1.000
_cell.length_b   1.000
_cell.length_c   1.000
_cell.angle_alpha   90.00
_cell.angle_beta   90.00
_cell.angle_gamma   90.00
#
_symmetry.space_group_name_H-M   'P 1'
#
loop_
_entity.id
_entity.type
_entity.pdbx_description
1 polymer ?
#
loop_
_entity_poly.entity_id
_entity_poly.type
_entity_poly.pdbx_seq_one_letter_code
_entity_poly.pdbx_strand_id
1 'polypeptide(L)'
;MTAAEGVVASKKSKKEKDAAPTKAADPLALDNFSLSAPVKAQLVAKGIQSLFPIQAQTLQIVLDGADLVGRARTGCGKTLAFVLPIVEKLVSSSQGKRAFGRTPKVIVLAPTRELAKQVAADFDYVGKAVNLATACLYGGTQYSAQENMLRRGLDVVVGTPGRIKDHLERGSLKLASLMFRVLDECDEMLNMGFVDDVETILGAQTDTTSVQTLLFSATLPVWVKNITKRFLKPTYKTVDLVGTEKMKASASVRHMVLPCHWSQRPTIVADLVRCYGALGRSIVFTETKKDANELTTSLGENVGARALHGDIPQNQREVTLAAFRAAKFEVLVATDVAARGLDINGVELVIQIEPPKDPETYIHRSGRTGRAGSTGVSVTLVDRKKEGLIPYIEKKAGVQFERIGAPQPRDMAKAAGERAVEAIQAVDESVIPWFKEAAQKLLAEASSPEDALAMALAKITGHTAMKARSLLTAHEDYTTLLFTSDVEILRPGFVFGFLRKRLSDAIVEEVKRMTLTADGKQAVFDVLTKDAKEVISKCGLPAGASAGETSLARGTTTAPHVSIPVELPALKPREGGGDFGSSGGGYGGGGGGYGGGRGGYGSVAAEEAEAVGPATDLGWEAVGR
;
A
#
# COMPACT_ATOMS: atom_id res chain seq x y z
N MET A 1 -67.85 -5.67 -57.39
CA MET A 1 -68.74 -6.04 -56.28
C MET A 1 -67.91 -6.85 -55.29
N THR A 2 -67.81 -6.34 -54.05
CA THR A 2 -67.73 -7.06 -52.76
C THR A 2 -66.84 -8.31 -52.68
N ALA A 3 -65.73 -8.25 -51.92
CA ALA A 3 -65.62 -8.76 -50.53
C ALA A 3 -65.50 -10.31 -50.49
N ALA A 4 -64.82 -11.00 -49.58
CA ALA A 4 -63.85 -10.79 -48.52
C ALA A 4 -63.49 -12.24 -48.05
N GLU A 5 -62.70 -12.38 -46.98
CA GLU A 5 -62.25 -13.63 -46.32
C GLU A 5 -61.01 -14.28 -46.98
N GLY A 6 -59.93 -14.59 -46.27
CA GLY A 6 -59.71 -14.67 -44.83
C GLY A 6 -58.77 -15.85 -44.51
N VAL A 7 -57.47 -15.58 -44.62
CA VAL A 7 -56.29 -16.21 -43.98
C VAL A 7 -56.40 -17.64 -43.39
N VAL A 8 -55.62 -18.58 -43.93
CA VAL A 8 -54.96 -19.66 -43.15
C VAL A 8 -53.52 -19.88 -43.67
N ALA A 9 -52.62 -20.08 -42.71
CA ALA A 9 -51.16 -20.13 -42.82
C ALA A 9 -50.57 -21.31 -43.60
N SER A 10 -49.34 -21.14 -44.11
CA SER A 10 -48.37 -22.24 -44.25
C SER A 10 -46.91 -21.76 -44.21
N LYS A 11 -46.12 -22.51 -43.43
CA LYS A 11 -44.68 -22.41 -43.14
C LYS A 11 -43.80 -22.35 -44.39
N LYS A 12 -42.65 -21.65 -44.31
CA LYS A 12 -41.41 -22.06 -45.01
C LYS A 12 -40.12 -21.61 -44.29
N SER A 13 -39.40 -22.64 -43.83
CA SER A 13 -37.95 -22.84 -43.65
C SER A 13 -37.03 -21.67 -43.25
N LYS A 14 -36.48 -21.80 -42.03
CA LYS A 14 -35.26 -21.17 -41.51
C LYS A 14 -34.02 -21.62 -42.31
N LYS A 15 -33.15 -20.66 -42.63
CA LYS A 15 -31.71 -20.86 -42.85
C LYS A 15 -31.00 -19.76 -42.05
N GLU A 16 -30.66 -20.07 -40.80
CA GLU A 16 -29.89 -19.20 -39.90
C GLU A 16 -28.46 -19.09 -40.43
N LYS A 17 -28.03 -17.85 -40.72
CA LYS A 17 -26.62 -17.48 -40.80
C LYS A 17 -26.25 -16.91 -39.44
N ASP A 18 -25.30 -17.56 -38.76
CA ASP A 18 -24.61 -17.03 -37.60
C ASP A 18 -23.89 -15.73 -37.99
N ALA A 19 -24.51 -14.60 -37.67
CA ALA A 19 -23.83 -13.32 -37.58
C ALA A 19 -23.30 -13.19 -36.14
N ALA A 20 -21.98 -13.25 -36.00
CA ALA A 20 -21.31 -12.91 -34.75
C ALA A 20 -21.76 -11.52 -34.27
N PRO A 21 -21.94 -11.30 -32.95
CA PRO A 21 -22.37 -10.00 -32.44
C PRO A 21 -21.30 -8.96 -32.75
N THR A 22 -21.65 -7.96 -33.54
CA THR A 22 -20.81 -6.78 -33.78
C THR A 22 -20.54 -6.11 -32.43
N LYS A 23 -19.30 -6.19 -31.93
CA LYS A 23 -18.85 -5.43 -30.74
C LYS A 23 -19.25 -3.97 -30.94
N ALA A 24 -20.00 -3.39 -29.99
CA ALA A 24 -20.29 -1.97 -29.99
C ALA A 24 -18.98 -1.17 -30.06
N ALA A 25 -18.91 -0.16 -30.93
CA ALA A 25 -17.73 0.69 -31.07
C ALA A 25 -17.45 1.40 -29.75
N ASP A 26 -16.23 1.25 -29.22
CA ASP A 26 -15.80 1.93 -27.99
C ASP A 26 -15.78 3.45 -28.24
N PRO A 27 -16.62 4.26 -27.57
CA PRO A 27 -16.64 5.71 -27.77
C PRO A 27 -15.33 6.38 -27.35
N LEU A 28 -14.53 5.72 -26.51
CA LEU A 28 -13.24 6.19 -26.04
C LEU A 28 -12.07 5.72 -26.92
N ALA A 29 -12.32 4.99 -28.00
CA ALA A 29 -11.28 4.57 -28.94
C ALA A 29 -10.51 5.77 -29.51
N LEU A 30 -9.19 5.61 -29.68
CA LEU A 30 -8.31 6.68 -30.19
C LEU A 30 -8.74 7.28 -31.53
N ASP A 31 -9.42 6.48 -32.37
CA ASP A 31 -9.89 6.92 -33.68
C ASP A 31 -10.97 8.00 -33.63
N ASN A 32 -11.70 8.07 -32.52
CA ASN A 32 -12.75 9.08 -32.32
C ASN A 32 -12.20 10.46 -31.96
N PHE A 33 -10.88 10.60 -31.75
CA PHE A 33 -10.24 11.84 -31.32
C PHE A 33 -9.30 12.41 -32.39
N SER A 34 -9.31 13.73 -32.49
CA SER A 34 -8.48 14.53 -33.41
C SER A 34 -7.02 14.62 -32.94
N LEU A 35 -6.33 13.48 -32.91
CA LEU A 35 -4.90 13.37 -32.65
C LEU A 35 -4.15 13.07 -33.96
N SER A 36 -2.96 13.65 -34.12
CA SER A 36 -2.11 13.39 -35.27
C SER A 36 -1.67 11.92 -35.34
N ALA A 37 -1.45 11.42 -36.55
CA ALA A 37 -1.02 10.03 -36.77
C ALA A 37 0.27 9.66 -36.00
N PRO A 38 1.31 10.53 -35.91
CA PRO A 38 2.49 10.25 -35.09
C PRO A 38 2.18 10.07 -33.60
N VAL A 39 1.29 10.88 -33.04
CA VAL A 39 0.89 10.77 -31.61
C VAL A 39 0.08 9.50 -31.38
N LYS A 40 -0.89 9.19 -32.25
CA LYS A 40 -1.67 7.93 -32.18
C LYS A 40 -0.74 6.71 -32.23
N ALA A 41 0.25 6.71 -33.12
CA ALA A 41 1.22 5.63 -33.21
C ALA A 41 2.02 5.41 -31.92
N GLN A 42 2.46 6.48 -31.24
CA GLN A 42 3.11 6.35 -29.93
C GLN A 42 2.17 5.75 -28.88
N LEU A 43 0.92 6.22 -28.81
CA LEU A 43 -0.07 5.68 -27.85
C LEU A 43 -0.30 4.17 -28.04
N VAL A 44 -0.51 3.75 -29.29
CA VAL A 44 -0.70 2.33 -29.63
C VAL A 44 0.55 1.50 -29.28
N ALA A 45 1.74 2.02 -29.55
CA ALA A 45 3.00 1.36 -29.17
C ALA A 45 3.18 1.24 -27.64
N LYS A 46 2.51 2.09 -26.84
CA LYS A 46 2.45 2.01 -25.38
C LYS A 46 1.34 1.07 -24.87
N GLY A 47 0.59 0.45 -25.79
CA GLY A 47 -0.56 -0.40 -25.47
C GLY A 47 -1.85 0.36 -25.16
N ILE A 48 -1.93 1.66 -25.47
CA ILE A 48 -3.12 2.48 -25.24
C ILE A 48 -3.99 2.45 -26.50
N GLN A 49 -5.17 1.84 -26.42
CA GLN A 49 -6.14 1.76 -27.54
C GLN A 49 -7.34 2.70 -27.36
N SER A 50 -7.63 3.10 -26.12
CA SER A 50 -8.69 4.03 -25.77
C SER A 50 -8.24 5.00 -24.68
N LEU A 51 -8.82 6.20 -24.69
CA LEU A 51 -8.56 7.25 -23.70
C LEU A 51 -9.38 7.04 -22.44
N PHE A 52 -8.84 7.41 -21.27
CA PHE A 52 -9.66 7.50 -20.08
C PHE A 52 -10.65 8.67 -20.15
N PRO A 53 -11.77 8.62 -19.41
CA PRO A 53 -12.78 9.68 -19.45
C PRO A 53 -12.23 11.09 -19.20
N ILE A 54 -11.24 11.25 -18.31
CA ILE A 54 -10.63 12.56 -18.06
C ILE A 54 -9.85 13.05 -19.27
N GLN A 55 -9.12 12.17 -19.95
CA GLN A 55 -8.34 12.50 -21.14
C GLN A 55 -9.28 12.89 -22.28
N ALA A 56 -10.34 12.11 -22.51
CA ALA A 56 -11.34 12.38 -23.54
C ALA A 56 -12.05 13.73 -23.34
N GLN A 57 -12.46 14.05 -22.10
CA GLN A 57 -13.20 15.28 -21.81
C GLN A 57 -12.31 16.53 -21.80
N THR A 58 -11.02 16.40 -21.47
CA THR A 58 -10.13 17.57 -21.42
C THR A 58 -9.43 17.83 -22.74
N LEU A 59 -9.27 16.83 -23.62
CA LEU A 59 -8.47 16.93 -24.84
C LEU A 59 -8.86 18.15 -25.68
N GLN A 60 -10.11 18.26 -26.11
CA GLN A 60 -10.54 19.36 -26.98
C GLN A 60 -10.47 20.71 -26.27
N ILE A 61 -10.81 20.77 -24.97
CA ILE A 61 -10.74 22.01 -24.18
C ILE A 61 -9.32 22.58 -24.18
N VAL A 62 -8.32 21.70 -23.98
CA VAL A 62 -6.92 22.12 -23.98
C VAL A 62 -6.47 22.49 -25.40
N LEU A 63 -6.89 21.74 -26.43
CA LEU A 63 -6.62 22.08 -27.83
C LEU A 63 -7.27 23.42 -28.27
N ASP A 64 -8.37 23.82 -27.66
CA ASP A 64 -9.01 25.12 -27.95
C ASP A 64 -8.30 26.29 -27.25
N GLY A 65 -7.29 26.01 -26.41
CA GLY A 65 -6.50 27.03 -25.72
C GLY A 65 -7.12 27.54 -24.42
N ALA A 66 -8.19 26.91 -23.91
CA ALA A 66 -8.82 27.30 -22.67
C ALA A 66 -8.02 26.83 -21.44
N ASP A 67 -7.89 27.69 -20.44
CA ASP A 67 -7.41 27.29 -19.12
C ASP A 67 -8.35 26.22 -18.53
N LEU A 68 -7.80 25.31 -17.74
CA LEU A 68 -8.53 24.13 -17.28
C LEU A 68 -8.25 23.83 -15.82
N VAL A 69 -9.31 23.51 -15.08
CA VAL A 69 -9.25 22.75 -13.82
C VAL A 69 -9.79 21.35 -14.07
N GLY A 70 -8.90 20.36 -14.08
CA GLY A 70 -9.21 18.94 -14.22
C GLY A 70 -9.25 18.25 -12.87
N ARG A 71 -10.44 17.89 -12.39
CA ARG A 71 -10.63 17.14 -11.14
C ARG A 71 -10.95 15.68 -11.42
N ALA A 72 -10.04 14.80 -11.05
CA ALA A 72 -10.20 13.34 -11.18
C ALA A 72 -9.40 12.60 -10.11
N ARG A 73 -9.80 11.36 -9.81
CA ARG A 73 -9.13 10.51 -8.80
C ARG A 73 -7.73 10.10 -9.26
N THR A 74 -6.92 9.61 -8.33
CA THR A 74 -5.62 8.98 -8.66
C THR A 74 -5.87 7.74 -9.54
N GLY A 75 -4.95 7.45 -10.45
CA GLY A 75 -5.09 6.30 -11.37
C GLY A 75 -6.05 6.50 -12.55
N CYS A 76 -6.77 7.63 -12.65
CA CYS A 76 -7.65 7.93 -13.80
C CYS A 76 -6.89 8.47 -15.05
N GLY A 77 -5.55 8.43 -15.03
CA GLY A 77 -4.67 8.91 -16.12
C GLY A 77 -4.70 10.41 -16.38
N LYS A 78 -4.72 11.23 -15.30
CA LYS A 78 -4.60 12.69 -15.35
C LYS A 78 -3.35 13.17 -16.11
N THR A 79 -2.23 12.46 -15.98
CA THR A 79 -0.96 12.83 -16.62
C THR A 79 -1.10 12.96 -18.13
N LEU A 80 -1.63 11.93 -18.80
CA LEU A 80 -1.86 11.99 -20.25
C LEU A 80 -2.95 12.99 -20.64
N ALA A 81 -3.84 13.39 -19.71
CA ALA A 81 -4.90 14.36 -19.98
C ALA A 81 -4.36 15.77 -20.27
N PHE A 82 -3.15 16.10 -19.80
CA PHE A 82 -2.43 17.31 -20.22
C PHE A 82 -1.27 17.04 -21.17
N VAL A 83 -0.53 15.93 -21.04
CA VAL A 83 0.60 15.64 -21.93
C VAL A 83 0.14 15.56 -23.38
N LEU A 84 -0.96 14.86 -23.67
CA LEU A 84 -1.43 14.64 -25.03
C LEU A 84 -1.80 15.92 -25.78
N PRO A 85 -2.74 16.76 -25.29
CA PRO A 85 -3.07 18.00 -25.99
C PRO A 85 -1.89 18.97 -26.10
N ILE A 86 -1.00 19.01 -25.09
CA ILE A 86 0.20 19.86 -25.13
C ILE A 86 1.13 19.41 -26.26
N VAL A 87 1.46 18.11 -26.32
CA VAL A 87 2.33 17.58 -27.39
C VAL A 87 1.68 17.81 -28.75
N GLU A 88 0.38 17.54 -28.90
CA GLU A 88 -0.36 17.75 -30.14
C GLU A 88 -0.31 19.22 -30.61
N LYS A 89 -0.47 20.18 -29.69
CA LYS A 89 -0.28 21.61 -30.01
C LYS A 89 1.15 21.94 -30.42
N LEU A 90 2.13 21.33 -29.76
CA LEU A 90 3.53 21.55 -30.13
C LEU A 90 3.87 20.93 -31.49
N VAL A 91 3.20 19.85 -31.95
CA VAL A 91 3.29 19.32 -33.33
C VAL A 91 3.05 20.44 -34.33
N SER A 92 1.94 21.17 -34.16
CA SER A 92 1.50 22.19 -35.12
C SER A 92 2.42 23.42 -35.21
N SER A 93 3.29 23.62 -34.21
CA SER A 93 4.20 24.76 -34.11
C SER A 93 5.67 24.41 -34.32
N SER A 94 6.01 23.14 -34.53
CA SER A 94 7.39 22.66 -34.68
C SER A 94 7.86 22.67 -36.13
N GLN A 95 7.97 23.87 -36.70
CA GLN A 95 8.66 24.12 -37.97
C GLN A 95 9.93 24.94 -37.72
N GLY A 96 11.04 24.28 -37.36
CA GLY A 96 12.32 24.96 -37.20
C GLY A 96 13.46 24.07 -36.66
N LYS A 97 14.70 24.44 -36.96
CA LYS A 97 15.89 23.79 -36.39
C LYS A 97 16.01 24.12 -34.89
N ARG A 98 16.42 23.15 -34.08
CA ARG A 98 16.66 23.34 -32.63
C ARG A 98 17.78 24.37 -32.42
N ALA A 99 17.43 25.56 -31.94
CA ALA A 99 18.41 26.56 -31.53
C ALA A 99 18.99 26.21 -30.15
N PHE A 100 20.32 26.35 -30.02
CA PHE A 100 20.99 26.26 -28.74
C PHE A 100 20.47 27.35 -27.79
N GLY A 101 20.23 27.01 -26.53
CA GLY A 101 19.78 27.98 -25.51
C GLY A 101 18.33 28.45 -25.63
N ARG A 102 17.50 27.78 -26.44
CA ARG A 102 16.06 28.09 -26.52
C ARG A 102 15.37 27.87 -25.16
N THR A 103 14.42 28.74 -24.84
CA THR A 103 13.66 28.67 -23.60
C THR A 103 12.46 27.73 -23.72
N PRO A 104 12.08 27.02 -22.63
CA PRO A 104 10.98 26.07 -22.64
C PRO A 104 9.64 26.73 -22.97
N LYS A 105 8.80 25.98 -23.69
CA LYS A 105 7.41 26.29 -24.01
C LYS A 105 6.44 25.73 -22.97
N VAL A 106 6.86 24.71 -22.22
CA VAL A 106 6.02 24.03 -21.23
C VAL A 106 6.77 23.97 -19.90
N ILE A 107 6.07 24.32 -18.82
CA ILE A 107 6.51 24.06 -17.46
C ILE A 107 5.46 23.23 -16.72
N VAL A 108 5.90 22.17 -16.04
CA VAL A 108 5.04 21.33 -15.21
C VAL A 108 5.61 21.24 -13.80
N LEU A 109 4.79 21.62 -12.82
CA LEU A 109 5.08 21.48 -11.41
C LEU A 109 4.47 20.17 -10.91
N ALA A 110 5.28 19.38 -10.21
CA ALA A 110 4.85 18.15 -9.53
C ALA A 110 5.37 18.13 -8.08
N PRO A 111 4.59 17.66 -7.10
CA PRO A 111 4.95 17.69 -5.67
C PRO A 111 6.19 16.86 -5.32
N THR A 112 6.43 15.74 -6.02
CA THR A 112 7.53 14.81 -5.71
C THR A 112 8.50 14.67 -6.88
N ARG A 113 9.74 14.28 -6.56
CA ARG A 113 10.79 14.04 -7.55
C ARG A 113 10.42 12.86 -8.45
N GLU A 114 9.84 11.84 -7.84
CA GLU A 114 9.38 10.62 -8.50
C GLU A 114 8.26 10.92 -9.50
N LEU A 115 7.26 11.72 -9.12
CA LEU A 115 6.19 12.13 -10.01
C LEU A 115 6.72 13.02 -11.14
N ALA A 116 7.60 13.97 -10.84
CA ALA A 116 8.23 14.81 -11.85
C ALA A 116 8.95 13.96 -12.92
N LYS A 117 9.70 12.93 -12.50
CA LYS A 117 10.36 12.01 -13.44
C LYS A 117 9.38 11.22 -14.29
N GLN A 118 8.29 10.75 -13.69
CA GLN A 118 7.27 10.00 -14.40
C GLN A 118 6.58 10.86 -15.46
N VAL A 119 6.18 12.08 -15.09
CA VAL A 119 5.59 13.04 -16.02
C VAL A 119 6.58 13.41 -17.13
N ALA A 120 7.86 13.62 -16.80
CA ALA A 120 8.90 13.85 -17.82
C ALA A 120 9.05 12.67 -18.78
N ALA A 121 9.00 11.42 -18.29
CA ALA A 121 9.06 10.23 -19.12
C ALA A 121 7.83 10.09 -20.04
N ASP A 122 6.64 10.51 -19.59
CA ASP A 122 5.45 10.56 -20.45
C ASP A 122 5.59 11.62 -21.56
N PHE A 123 6.13 12.80 -21.24
CA PHE A 123 6.49 13.81 -22.24
C PHE A 123 7.55 13.32 -23.22
N ASP A 124 8.61 12.65 -22.75
CA ASP A 124 9.64 12.09 -23.63
C ASP A 124 9.08 11.01 -24.55
N TYR A 125 8.21 10.15 -24.02
CA TYR A 125 7.62 9.07 -24.80
C TYR A 125 6.69 9.61 -25.89
N VAL A 126 5.70 10.43 -25.53
CA VAL A 126 4.73 10.98 -26.48
C VAL A 126 5.41 12.03 -27.38
N GLY A 127 6.31 12.84 -26.83
CA GLY A 127 7.06 13.89 -27.50
C GLY A 127 8.07 13.39 -28.54
N LYS A 128 8.41 12.09 -28.57
CA LYS A 128 9.13 11.48 -29.71
C LYS A 128 8.45 11.71 -31.04
N ALA A 129 7.12 11.77 -31.05
CA ALA A 129 6.32 12.08 -32.24
C ALA A 129 6.70 13.41 -32.92
N VAL A 130 7.26 14.36 -32.14
CA VAL A 130 7.61 15.71 -32.62
C VAL A 130 9.01 16.15 -32.22
N ASN A 131 9.84 15.20 -31.76
CA ASN A 131 11.20 15.45 -31.31
C ASN A 131 11.24 16.59 -30.25
N LEU A 132 10.46 16.48 -29.17
CA LEU A 132 10.60 17.37 -28.01
C LEU A 132 11.89 17.09 -27.23
N ALA A 133 12.45 18.13 -26.62
CA ALA A 133 13.48 17.98 -25.59
C ALA A 133 12.90 18.28 -24.21
N THR A 134 12.83 17.27 -23.35
CA THR A 134 12.32 17.39 -21.98
C THR A 134 13.48 17.37 -20.99
N ALA A 135 13.36 18.10 -19.88
CA ALA A 135 14.19 17.90 -18.70
C ALA A 135 13.35 17.81 -17.44
N CYS A 136 13.85 17.02 -16.48
CA CYS A 136 13.28 16.92 -15.15
C CYS A 136 14.18 17.64 -14.14
N LEU A 137 13.69 18.72 -13.52
CA LEU A 137 14.43 19.55 -12.57
C LEU A 137 13.94 19.30 -11.13
N TYR A 138 14.80 18.79 -10.27
CA TYR A 138 14.43 18.49 -8.88
C TYR A 138 15.63 18.51 -7.94
N GLY A 139 15.36 18.66 -6.64
CA GLY A 139 16.38 18.70 -5.59
C GLY A 139 17.10 17.37 -5.37
N GLY A 140 18.20 17.38 -4.62
CA GLY A 140 18.99 16.17 -4.32
C GLY A 140 19.88 15.69 -5.47
N THR A 141 19.96 16.45 -6.56
CA THR A 141 20.91 16.25 -7.67
C THR A 141 21.69 17.53 -7.95
N GLN A 142 22.86 17.39 -8.58
CA GLN A 142 23.79 18.49 -8.86
C GLN A 142 23.16 19.54 -9.80
N TYR A 143 23.40 20.82 -9.53
CA TYR A 143 22.93 21.93 -10.36
C TYR A 143 23.56 21.93 -11.76
N SER A 144 24.86 21.66 -11.86
CA SER A 144 25.63 21.70 -13.11
C SER A 144 25.02 20.85 -14.22
N ALA A 145 24.55 19.64 -13.91
CA ALA A 145 23.88 18.77 -14.87
C ALA A 145 22.59 19.40 -15.42
N GLN A 146 21.77 19.98 -14.53
CA GLN A 146 20.52 20.65 -14.89
C GLN A 146 20.77 21.95 -15.68
N GLU A 147 21.75 22.75 -15.28
CA GLU A 147 22.17 23.97 -15.98
C GLU A 147 22.70 23.66 -17.38
N ASN A 148 23.44 22.57 -17.55
CA ASN A 148 23.93 22.13 -18.86
C ASN A 148 22.78 21.73 -19.79
N MET A 149 21.74 21.06 -19.27
CA MET A 149 20.52 20.73 -20.03
C MET A 149 19.79 22.01 -20.45
N LEU A 150 19.59 22.94 -19.52
CA LEU A 150 18.96 24.24 -19.78
C LEU A 150 19.73 25.04 -20.85
N ARG A 151 21.07 25.06 -20.77
CA ARG A 151 21.93 25.76 -21.73
C ARG A 151 21.85 25.17 -23.14
N ARG A 152 21.71 23.85 -23.27
CA ARG A 152 21.48 23.19 -24.57
C ARG A 152 20.13 23.57 -25.19
N GLY A 153 19.16 23.92 -24.36
CA GLY A 153 17.83 24.37 -24.76
C GLY A 153 16.78 23.26 -24.73
N LEU A 154 15.60 23.57 -24.19
CA LEU A 154 14.53 22.60 -23.89
C LEU A 154 13.18 23.07 -24.45
N ASP A 155 12.27 22.12 -24.72
CA ASP A 155 10.86 22.41 -24.98
C ASP A 155 10.04 22.36 -23.69
N VAL A 156 10.31 21.34 -22.87
CA VAL A 156 9.50 20.97 -21.71
C VAL A 156 10.41 20.90 -20.49
N VAL A 157 9.99 21.59 -19.43
CA VAL A 157 10.59 21.48 -18.10
C VAL A 157 9.55 20.91 -17.16
N VAL A 158 9.84 19.77 -16.55
CA VAL A 158 9.03 19.18 -15.48
C VAL A 158 9.83 19.22 -14.20
N GLY A 159 9.24 19.50 -13.05
CA GLY A 159 10.04 19.55 -11.83
C GLY A 159 9.30 19.82 -10.53
N THR A 160 10.05 19.75 -9.45
CA THR A 160 9.56 20.09 -8.10
C THR A 160 9.64 21.61 -7.89
N PRO A 161 8.65 22.24 -7.20
CA PRO A 161 8.59 23.70 -7.03
C PRO A 161 9.90 24.32 -6.56
N GLY A 162 10.47 23.87 -5.44
CA GLY A 162 11.71 24.45 -4.89
C GLY A 162 12.86 24.54 -5.91
N ARG A 163 13.18 23.44 -6.60
CA ARG A 163 14.29 23.44 -7.60
C ARG A 163 13.98 24.29 -8.83
N ILE A 164 12.72 24.33 -9.27
CA ILE A 164 12.34 25.20 -10.38
C ILE A 164 12.50 26.67 -10.00
N LYS A 165 12.02 27.05 -8.81
CA LYS A 165 12.20 28.39 -8.25
C LYS A 165 13.68 28.76 -8.16
N ASP A 166 14.52 27.87 -7.61
CA ASP A 166 15.97 28.10 -7.53
C ASP A 166 16.58 28.44 -8.90
N HIS A 167 16.21 27.69 -9.95
CA HIS A 167 16.72 27.93 -11.30
C HIS A 167 16.21 29.24 -11.92
N LEU A 168 14.97 29.65 -11.61
CA LEU A 168 14.39 30.93 -12.02
C LEU A 168 15.10 32.10 -11.35
N GLU A 169 15.27 32.04 -10.02
CA GLU A 169 15.93 33.09 -9.23
C GLU A 169 17.40 33.27 -9.65
N ARG A 170 18.08 32.17 -9.99
CA ARG A 170 19.45 32.18 -10.54
C ARG A 170 19.54 32.67 -11.99
N GLY A 171 18.41 32.85 -12.69
CA GLY A 171 18.36 33.22 -14.11
C GLY A 171 18.82 32.12 -15.09
N SER A 172 19.10 30.92 -14.58
CA SER A 172 19.49 29.75 -15.37
C SER A 172 18.33 29.12 -16.13
N LEU A 173 17.10 29.27 -15.61
CA LEU A 173 15.85 28.98 -16.30
C LEU A 173 15.17 30.30 -16.66
N LYS A 174 14.72 30.43 -17.90
CA LYS A 174 14.01 31.60 -18.41
C LYS A 174 12.71 31.14 -19.07
N LEU A 175 11.60 31.84 -18.80
CA LEU A 175 10.26 31.45 -19.25
C LEU A 175 9.71 32.34 -20.38
N ALA A 176 10.59 33.02 -21.12
CA ALA A 176 10.19 34.02 -22.13
C ALA A 176 9.34 33.47 -23.28
N SER A 177 9.42 32.16 -23.57
CA SER A 177 8.62 31.49 -24.61
C SER A 177 7.56 30.55 -24.05
N LEU A 178 7.19 30.70 -22.78
CA LEU A 178 6.24 29.81 -22.13
C LEU A 178 4.87 29.92 -22.81
N MET A 179 4.30 28.78 -23.20
CA MET A 179 2.97 28.65 -23.77
C MET A 179 2.04 27.90 -22.81
N PHE A 180 2.57 26.94 -22.05
CA PHE A 180 1.80 26.10 -21.14
C PHE A 180 2.41 26.05 -19.75
N ARG A 181 1.54 26.09 -18.75
CA ARG A 181 1.90 25.85 -17.36
C ARG A 181 0.95 24.84 -16.73
N VAL A 182 1.51 23.81 -16.11
CA VAL A 182 0.74 22.74 -15.49
C VAL A 182 1.07 22.63 -14.01
N LEU A 183 0.04 22.54 -13.17
CA LEU A 183 0.15 22.12 -11.78
C LEU A 183 -0.47 20.74 -11.64
N ASP A 184 0.35 19.70 -11.46
CA ASP A 184 -0.11 18.33 -11.26
C ASP A 184 -0.07 17.95 -9.77
N GLU A 185 -1.12 17.30 -9.28
CA GLU A 185 -1.35 17.04 -7.85
C GLU A 185 -1.21 18.34 -7.01
N CYS A 186 -1.93 19.41 -7.43
CA CYS A 186 -1.81 20.75 -6.84
C CYS A 186 -2.16 20.76 -5.33
N ASP A 187 -3.18 20.02 -4.91
CA ASP A 187 -3.52 19.83 -3.50
C ASP A 187 -2.37 19.25 -2.67
N GLU A 188 -1.55 18.39 -3.26
CA GLU A 188 -0.38 17.82 -2.59
C GLU A 188 0.75 18.83 -2.42
N MET A 189 0.91 19.77 -3.35
CA MET A 189 1.89 20.85 -3.19
C MET A 189 1.59 21.72 -1.95
N LEU A 190 0.31 21.93 -1.63
CA LEU A 190 -0.11 22.57 -0.38
C LEU A 190 0.32 21.76 0.84
N ASN A 191 0.02 20.46 0.84
CA ASN A 191 0.34 19.56 1.96
C ASN A 191 1.85 19.48 2.23
N MET A 192 2.67 19.66 1.20
CA MET A 192 4.13 19.65 1.30
C MET A 192 4.74 21.02 1.64
N GLY A 193 3.92 22.07 1.78
CA GLY A 193 4.38 23.41 2.11
C GLY A 193 5.02 24.16 0.93
N PHE A 194 4.76 23.76 -0.31
CA PHE A 194 5.28 24.44 -1.51
C PHE A 194 4.49 25.68 -1.93
N VAL A 195 3.63 26.21 -1.06
CA VAL A 195 2.72 27.33 -1.37
C VAL A 195 3.48 28.52 -1.93
N ASP A 196 4.48 29.01 -1.20
CA ASP A 196 5.24 30.20 -1.59
C ASP A 196 6.07 29.96 -2.85
N ASP A 197 6.65 28.77 -2.98
CA ASP A 197 7.43 28.39 -4.16
C ASP A 197 6.58 28.35 -5.41
N VAL A 198 5.40 27.73 -5.33
CA VAL A 198 4.43 27.69 -6.44
C VAL A 198 4.01 29.11 -6.79
N GLU A 199 3.56 29.93 -5.84
CA GLU A 199 3.13 31.30 -6.12
C GLU A 199 4.25 32.16 -6.74
N THR A 200 5.50 31.99 -6.29
CA THR A 200 6.66 32.65 -6.88
C THR A 200 6.85 32.25 -8.34
N ILE A 201 6.79 30.95 -8.65
CA ILE A 201 6.91 30.45 -10.02
C ILE A 201 5.74 30.94 -10.88
N LEU A 202 4.51 30.94 -10.32
CA LEU A 202 3.33 31.37 -11.07
C LEU A 202 3.33 32.89 -11.34
N GLY A 203 3.99 33.67 -10.47
CA GLY A 203 4.17 35.11 -10.60
C GLY A 203 5.40 35.52 -11.41
N ALA A 204 6.28 34.57 -11.79
CA ALA A 204 7.49 34.85 -12.54
C ALA A 204 7.18 35.27 -13.99
N GLN A 205 7.07 36.58 -14.20
CA GLN A 205 7.18 37.36 -15.44
C GLN A 205 6.88 36.61 -16.75
N THR A 206 5.63 36.14 -16.90
CA THR A 206 5.03 35.76 -18.17
C THR A 206 3.74 36.53 -18.34
N ASP A 207 3.50 37.09 -19.53
CA ASP A 207 2.20 37.67 -19.87
C ASP A 207 1.12 36.59 -19.70
N THR A 208 0.34 36.70 -18.63
CA THR A 208 -0.66 35.70 -18.23
C THR A 208 -1.77 35.54 -19.26
N THR A 209 -1.92 36.50 -20.18
CA THR A 209 -2.88 36.39 -21.29
C THR A 209 -2.41 35.41 -22.37
N SER A 210 -1.09 35.26 -22.54
CA SER A 210 -0.45 34.43 -23.56
C SER A 210 -0.20 32.98 -23.15
N VAL A 211 -0.14 32.70 -21.83
CA VAL A 211 0.10 31.35 -21.28
C VAL A 211 -1.23 30.66 -21.00
N GLN A 212 -1.34 29.38 -21.38
CA GLN A 212 -2.44 28.51 -20.97
C GLN A 212 -2.09 27.80 -19.67
N THR A 213 -2.93 27.95 -18.64
CA THR A 213 -2.71 27.29 -17.34
C THR A 213 -3.66 26.12 -17.16
N LEU A 214 -3.09 24.95 -16.85
CA LEU A 214 -3.82 23.72 -16.57
C LEU A 214 -3.54 23.28 -15.13
N LEU A 215 -4.59 23.01 -14.36
CA LEU A 215 -4.49 22.55 -12.98
C LEU A 215 -5.16 21.19 -12.87
N PHE A 216 -4.41 20.19 -12.44
CA PHE A 216 -4.92 18.85 -12.18
C PHE A 216 -4.79 18.52 -10.69
N SER A 217 -5.89 18.07 -10.11
CA SER A 217 -5.95 17.80 -8.67
C SER A 217 -7.02 16.76 -8.36
N ALA A 218 -6.83 15.99 -7.30
CA ALA A 218 -7.89 15.12 -6.79
C ALA A 218 -8.90 15.93 -5.97
N THR A 219 -8.40 16.89 -5.20
CA THR A 219 -9.18 17.77 -4.33
C THR A 219 -9.04 19.25 -4.70
N LEU A 220 -9.98 20.07 -4.23
CA LEU A 220 -9.96 21.53 -4.41
C LEU A 220 -10.10 22.23 -3.04
N PRO A 221 -9.09 22.15 -2.16
CA PRO A 221 -9.08 22.90 -0.92
C PRO A 221 -9.06 24.41 -1.20
N VAL A 222 -9.31 25.22 -0.16
CA VAL A 222 -9.45 26.69 -0.28
C VAL A 222 -8.25 27.31 -0.99
N TRP A 223 -7.03 26.88 -0.66
CA TRP A 223 -5.83 27.39 -1.32
C TRP A 223 -5.79 27.06 -2.83
N VAL A 224 -6.10 25.82 -3.22
CA VAL A 224 -6.16 25.45 -4.65
C VAL A 224 -7.20 26.30 -5.39
N LYS A 225 -8.37 26.53 -4.77
CA LYS A 225 -9.40 27.43 -5.33
C LYS A 225 -8.90 28.87 -5.47
N ASN A 226 -8.07 29.34 -4.54
CA ASN A 226 -7.48 30.68 -4.60
C ASN A 226 -6.42 30.78 -5.72
N ILE A 227 -5.59 29.74 -5.89
CA ILE A 227 -4.66 29.63 -7.02
C ILE A 227 -5.42 29.69 -8.34
N THR A 228 -6.51 28.90 -8.47
CA THR A 228 -7.39 28.94 -9.64
C THR A 228 -7.87 30.36 -9.95
N LYS A 229 -8.41 31.07 -8.95
CA LYS A 229 -8.95 32.42 -9.15
C LYS A 229 -7.89 33.47 -9.50
N ARG A 230 -6.68 33.34 -8.96
CA ARG A 230 -5.60 34.32 -9.14
C ARG A 230 -4.83 34.12 -10.44
N PHE A 231 -4.61 32.88 -10.85
CA PHE A 231 -3.64 32.53 -11.89
C PHE A 231 -4.22 31.93 -13.16
N LEU A 232 -5.52 31.56 -13.18
CA LEU A 232 -6.21 31.15 -14.39
C LEU A 232 -7.06 32.29 -14.94
N LYS A 233 -7.25 32.30 -16.27
CA LYS A 233 -8.11 33.26 -16.97
C LYS A 233 -9.57 33.08 -16.52
N PRO A 234 -10.38 34.15 -16.38
CA PRO A 234 -11.78 34.04 -15.95
C PRO A 234 -12.66 33.09 -16.78
N THR A 235 -12.26 32.80 -18.02
CA THR A 235 -12.95 31.90 -18.96
C THR A 235 -12.55 30.42 -18.81
N TYR A 236 -11.75 30.07 -17.80
CA TYR A 236 -11.30 28.70 -17.57
C TYR A 236 -12.48 27.71 -17.48
N LYS A 237 -12.25 26.50 -17.98
CA LYS A 237 -13.22 25.41 -17.91
C LYS A 237 -12.91 24.50 -16.73
N THR A 238 -13.93 23.84 -16.21
CA THR A 238 -13.77 22.82 -15.18
C THR A 238 -14.31 21.51 -15.71
N VAL A 239 -13.50 20.46 -15.63
CA VAL A 239 -13.93 19.08 -15.84
C VAL A 239 -13.84 18.38 -14.51
N ASP A 240 -14.99 18.00 -13.94
CA ASP A 240 -15.06 17.34 -12.64
C ASP A 240 -15.66 15.94 -12.79
N LEU A 241 -14.80 14.92 -12.75
CA LEU A 241 -15.20 13.51 -12.75
C LEU A 241 -15.42 12.96 -11.34
N VAL A 242 -15.18 13.77 -10.31
CA VAL A 242 -15.43 13.39 -8.90
C VAL A 242 -16.83 13.84 -8.47
N GLY A 243 -17.31 14.96 -9.00
CA GLY A 243 -18.65 15.51 -8.77
C GLY A 243 -18.82 16.15 -7.38
N THR A 244 -20.08 16.28 -6.95
CA THR A 244 -20.46 16.72 -5.59
C THR A 244 -20.26 15.65 -4.52
N GLU A 245 -19.98 14.42 -4.94
CA GLU A 245 -19.58 13.37 -4.02
C GLU A 245 -18.25 13.75 -3.36
N LYS A 246 -18.19 13.67 -2.03
CA LYS A 246 -16.92 13.71 -1.29
C LYS A 246 -15.95 12.74 -1.95
N MET A 247 -14.65 13.06 -2.02
CA MET A 247 -13.65 12.14 -2.60
C MET A 247 -13.90 10.73 -2.09
N LYS A 248 -14.29 9.82 -3.00
CA LYS A 248 -14.46 8.41 -2.66
C LYS A 248 -13.22 7.64 -3.09
N ALA A 249 -12.80 6.69 -2.27
CA ALA A 249 -11.76 5.75 -2.69
C ALA A 249 -12.22 4.96 -3.94
N SER A 250 -11.28 4.28 -4.60
CA SER A 250 -11.60 3.51 -5.80
C SER A 250 -12.54 2.36 -5.46
N ALA A 251 -13.60 2.17 -6.25
CA ALA A 251 -14.52 1.04 -6.09
C ALA A 251 -13.87 -0.31 -6.43
N SER A 252 -12.73 -0.29 -7.14
CA SER A 252 -11.92 -1.48 -7.44
C SER A 252 -11.06 -1.96 -6.26
N VAL A 253 -11.08 -1.24 -5.13
CA VAL A 253 -10.27 -1.58 -3.95
C VAL A 253 -11.17 -2.11 -2.83
N ARG A 254 -10.85 -3.30 -2.33
CA ARG A 254 -11.45 -3.85 -1.10
C ARG A 254 -10.77 -3.22 0.10
N HIS A 255 -11.55 -2.54 0.94
CA HIS A 255 -11.04 -1.78 2.08
C HIS A 255 -11.29 -2.53 3.40
N MET A 256 -10.22 -2.85 4.12
CA MET A 256 -10.26 -3.63 5.35
C MET A 256 -9.63 -2.85 6.51
N VAL A 257 -10.10 -3.13 7.73
CA VAL A 257 -9.50 -2.63 8.97
C VAL A 257 -9.23 -3.79 9.92
N LEU A 258 -8.05 -3.78 10.54
CA LEU A 258 -7.58 -4.84 11.42
C LEU A 258 -7.04 -4.23 12.73
N PRO A 259 -7.68 -4.49 13.89
CA PRO A 259 -7.16 -4.07 15.19
C PRO A 259 -5.81 -4.70 15.49
N CYS A 260 -4.76 -3.89 15.63
CA CYS A 260 -3.39 -4.37 15.79
C CYS A 260 -2.62 -3.46 16.75
N HIS A 261 -2.03 -4.06 17.79
CA HIS A 261 -1.09 -3.37 18.66
C HIS A 261 0.25 -3.13 17.93
N TRP A 262 0.94 -2.04 18.25
CA TRP A 262 2.17 -1.65 17.54
C TRP A 262 3.25 -2.73 17.56
N SER A 263 3.37 -3.47 18.66
CA SER A 263 4.37 -4.54 18.82
C SER A 263 4.10 -5.76 17.93
N GLN A 264 2.88 -5.93 17.43
CA GLN A 264 2.49 -7.05 16.55
C GLN A 264 2.57 -6.68 15.06
N ARG A 265 2.80 -5.40 14.73
CA ARG A 265 2.83 -4.91 13.35
C ARG A 265 3.77 -5.71 12.44
N PRO A 266 5.03 -6.03 12.81
CA PRO A 266 5.92 -6.77 11.92
C PRO A 266 5.36 -8.14 11.52
N THR A 267 4.85 -8.91 12.49
CA THR A 267 4.27 -10.23 12.27
C THR A 267 3.01 -10.14 11.42
N ILE A 268 2.07 -9.27 11.79
CA ILE A 268 0.80 -9.09 11.06
C ILE A 268 1.04 -8.59 9.64
N VAL A 269 1.99 -7.67 9.43
CA VAL A 269 2.33 -7.19 8.08
C VAL A 269 2.86 -8.35 7.22
N ALA A 270 3.74 -9.20 7.75
CA ALA A 270 4.24 -10.36 7.03
C ALA A 270 3.12 -11.34 6.66
N ASP A 271 2.22 -11.62 7.59
CA ASP A 271 1.06 -12.49 7.35
C ASP A 271 0.11 -11.91 6.30
N LEU A 272 -0.17 -10.60 6.36
CA LEU A 272 -1.01 -9.91 5.39
C LEU A 272 -0.40 -9.93 3.98
N VAL A 273 0.93 -9.76 3.86
CA VAL A 273 1.62 -9.88 2.57
C VAL A 273 1.46 -11.30 2.01
N ARG A 274 1.63 -12.35 2.83
CA ARG A 274 1.42 -13.74 2.40
C ARG A 274 -0.04 -14.03 2.02
N CYS A 275 -1.00 -13.46 2.74
CA CYS A 275 -2.43 -13.63 2.47
C CYS A 275 -2.90 -12.89 1.21
N TYR A 276 -2.50 -11.63 1.05
CA TYR A 276 -3.14 -10.71 0.10
C TYR A 276 -2.19 -10.17 -0.97
N GLY A 277 -0.88 -10.32 -0.83
CA GLY A 277 0.12 -9.80 -1.78
C GLY A 277 1.02 -10.87 -2.40
N ALA A 278 0.73 -12.16 -2.25
CA ALA A 278 1.64 -13.25 -2.60
C ALA A 278 1.97 -13.40 -4.10
N LEU A 279 1.16 -12.85 -5.02
CA LEU A 279 1.41 -12.93 -6.47
C LEU A 279 1.90 -11.60 -7.08
N GLY A 280 1.97 -10.57 -6.25
CA GLY A 280 2.27 -9.23 -6.70
C GLY A 280 3.15 -8.48 -5.72
N ARG A 281 3.07 -7.16 -5.82
CA ARG A 281 3.83 -6.27 -4.95
C ARG A 281 2.95 -5.67 -3.88
N SER A 282 3.56 -5.42 -2.73
CA SER A 282 2.92 -4.82 -1.58
C SER A 282 3.58 -3.48 -1.24
N ILE A 283 2.78 -2.46 -0.95
CA ILE A 283 3.27 -1.20 -0.39
C ILE A 283 2.78 -1.07 1.04
N VAL A 284 3.71 -0.88 1.97
CA VAL A 284 3.43 -0.68 3.39
C VAL A 284 3.71 0.76 3.75
N PHE A 285 2.68 1.52 4.06
CA PHE A 285 2.77 2.93 4.43
C PHE A 285 3.01 3.12 5.93
N THR A 286 3.98 3.97 6.26
CA THR A 286 4.30 4.42 7.62
C THR A 286 4.23 5.94 7.72
N GLU A 287 3.94 6.47 8.91
CA GLU A 287 3.96 7.92 9.14
C GLU A 287 5.39 8.45 9.29
N THR A 288 6.26 7.69 9.96
CA THR A 288 7.63 8.14 10.24
C THR A 288 8.67 7.33 9.48
N LYS A 289 9.81 7.98 9.22
CA LYS A 289 11.00 7.36 8.60
C LYS A 289 11.60 6.29 9.51
N LYS A 290 11.50 6.51 10.83
CA LYS A 290 11.95 5.56 11.86
C LYS A 290 11.16 4.25 11.77
N ASP A 291 9.82 4.34 11.75
CA ASP A 291 8.96 3.17 11.59
C ASP A 291 9.24 2.43 10.28
N ALA A 292 9.50 3.16 9.19
CA ALA A 292 9.84 2.55 7.90
C ALA A 292 11.11 1.69 8.00
N ASN A 293 12.15 2.19 8.67
CA ASN A 293 13.40 1.47 8.85
C ASN A 293 13.24 0.27 9.79
N GLU A 294 12.63 0.46 10.97
CA GLU A 294 12.43 -0.62 11.95
C GLU A 294 11.58 -1.77 11.37
N LEU A 295 10.52 -1.43 10.63
CA LEU A 295 9.67 -2.42 9.99
C LEU A 295 10.40 -3.11 8.84
N THR A 296 11.18 -2.38 8.03
CA THR A 296 11.97 -2.98 6.94
C THR A 296 12.98 -3.99 7.49
N THR A 297 13.70 -3.66 8.56
CA THR A 297 14.64 -4.58 9.21
C THR A 297 13.93 -5.84 9.69
N SER A 298 12.76 -5.68 10.33
CA SER A 298 11.98 -6.81 10.85
C SER A 298 11.40 -7.71 9.74
N LEU A 299 11.03 -7.13 8.60
CA LEU A 299 10.48 -7.86 7.45
C LEU A 299 11.55 -8.43 6.51
N GLY A 300 12.77 -7.88 6.54
CA GLY A 300 13.85 -8.20 5.62
C GLY A 300 14.22 -9.68 5.60
N GLU A 301 14.16 -10.35 6.75
CA GLU A 301 14.49 -11.77 6.89
C GLU A 301 13.41 -12.72 6.32
N ASN A 302 12.17 -12.25 6.15
CA ASN A 302 11.01 -13.12 5.92
C ASN A 302 10.24 -12.85 4.61
N VAL A 303 10.29 -11.63 4.07
CA VAL A 303 9.41 -11.19 2.96
C VAL A 303 10.11 -10.27 1.95
N GLY A 304 11.43 -10.07 2.08
CA GLY A 304 12.20 -9.24 1.14
C GLY A 304 11.70 -7.79 1.05
N ALA A 305 11.82 -7.05 2.16
CA ALA A 305 11.37 -5.66 2.24
C ALA A 305 12.50 -4.64 1.98
N ARG A 306 12.16 -3.48 1.41
CA ARG A 306 13.06 -2.31 1.34
C ARG A 306 12.33 -1.02 1.70
N ALA A 307 13.05 -0.13 2.40
CA ALA A 307 12.54 1.17 2.81
C ALA A 307 12.63 2.22 1.69
N LEU A 308 11.70 3.17 1.69
CA LEU A 308 11.70 4.35 0.84
C LEU A 308 11.20 5.58 1.61
N HIS A 309 12.09 6.50 1.97
CA HIS A 309 11.73 7.71 2.71
C HIS A 309 12.71 8.87 2.45
N GLY A 310 12.43 10.04 3.05
CA GLY A 310 13.16 11.30 2.80
C GLY A 310 14.66 11.28 3.09
N ASP A 311 15.10 10.54 4.11
CA ASP A 311 16.55 10.46 4.46
C ASP A 311 17.35 9.49 3.58
N ILE A 312 16.69 8.72 2.72
CA ILE A 312 17.41 7.87 1.76
C ILE A 312 17.94 8.76 0.63
N PRO A 313 19.24 8.69 0.31
CA PRO A 313 19.82 9.42 -0.81
C PRO A 313 19.05 9.20 -2.12
N GLN A 314 18.94 10.25 -2.94
CA GLN A 314 18.10 10.24 -4.14
C GLN A 314 18.49 9.13 -5.13
N ASN A 315 19.78 8.90 -5.34
CA ASN A 315 20.28 7.80 -6.17
C ASN A 315 19.80 6.44 -5.67
N GLN A 316 19.84 6.20 -4.36
CA GLN A 316 19.41 4.94 -3.76
C GLN A 316 17.89 4.77 -3.83
N ARG A 317 17.11 5.85 -3.65
CA ARG A 317 15.64 5.84 -3.85
C ARG A 317 15.28 5.37 -5.27
N GLU A 318 16.00 5.87 -6.27
CA GLU A 318 15.77 5.52 -7.67
C GLU A 318 16.11 4.06 -7.96
N VAL A 319 17.23 3.57 -7.44
CA VAL A 319 17.61 2.15 -7.54
C VAL A 319 16.56 1.26 -6.88
N THR A 320 16.10 1.61 -5.67
CA THR A 320 15.07 0.86 -4.95
C THR A 320 13.75 0.85 -5.71
N LEU A 321 13.29 1.99 -6.24
CA LEU A 321 12.07 2.06 -7.04
C LEU A 321 12.16 1.30 -8.35
N ALA A 322 13.30 1.37 -9.05
CA ALA A 322 13.53 0.59 -10.26
C ALA A 322 13.53 -0.92 -9.97
N ALA A 323 14.17 -1.34 -8.89
CA ALA A 323 14.15 -2.74 -8.43
C ALA A 323 12.74 -3.20 -8.06
N PHE A 324 11.94 -2.34 -7.40
CA PHE A 324 10.55 -2.65 -7.07
C PHE A 324 9.69 -2.79 -8.34
N ARG A 325 9.82 -1.87 -9.29
CA ARG A 325 9.12 -1.93 -10.60
C ARG A 325 9.53 -3.15 -11.43
N ALA A 326 10.76 -3.62 -11.29
CA ALA A 326 11.25 -4.84 -11.92
C ALA A 326 10.94 -6.12 -11.12
N ALA A 327 10.12 -6.03 -10.05
CA ALA A 327 9.75 -7.15 -9.17
C ALA A 327 10.95 -7.90 -8.57
N LYS A 328 12.07 -7.19 -8.31
CA LYS A 328 13.26 -7.76 -7.65
C LYS A 328 13.07 -7.98 -6.15
N PHE A 329 12.02 -7.41 -5.57
CA PHE A 329 11.58 -7.61 -4.19
C PHE A 329 10.08 -7.27 -4.09
N GLU A 330 9.42 -7.83 -3.09
CA GLU A 330 7.95 -7.86 -3.01
C GLU A 330 7.36 -6.72 -2.19
N VAL A 331 8.08 -6.24 -1.17
CA VAL A 331 7.53 -5.30 -0.17
C VAL A 331 8.29 -3.97 -0.16
N LEU A 332 7.60 -2.89 -0.52
CA LEU A 332 8.10 -1.52 -0.38
C LEU A 332 7.51 -0.87 0.87
N VAL A 333 8.35 -0.57 1.87
CA VAL A 333 7.94 0.15 3.08
C VAL A 333 8.24 1.63 2.88
N ALA A 334 7.22 2.50 2.88
CA ALA A 334 7.38 3.89 2.47
C ALA A 334 6.62 4.89 3.34
N THR A 335 7.16 6.11 3.43
CA THR A 335 6.40 7.27 3.89
C THR A 335 5.65 7.94 2.73
N ASP A 336 4.64 8.75 3.02
CA ASP A 336 3.84 9.45 2.00
C ASP A 336 4.70 10.23 1.00
N VAL A 337 5.69 10.97 1.52
CA VAL A 337 6.58 11.82 0.73
C VAL A 337 7.33 11.03 -0.35
N ALA A 338 7.59 9.75 -0.10
CA ALA A 338 8.35 8.91 -1.01
C ALA A 338 7.50 8.05 -1.94
N ALA A 339 6.24 7.76 -1.56
CA ALA A 339 5.34 6.91 -2.34
C ALA A 339 4.24 7.66 -3.12
N ARG A 340 4.06 8.96 -2.88
CA ARG A 340 3.14 9.82 -3.65
C ARG A 340 3.56 9.95 -5.12
N GLY A 341 2.57 9.96 -6.01
CA GLY A 341 2.78 10.05 -7.46
C GLY A 341 3.46 8.85 -8.12
N LEU A 342 3.84 7.80 -7.36
CA LEU A 342 4.36 6.56 -7.97
C LEU A 342 3.26 5.85 -8.75
N ASP A 343 3.43 5.75 -10.06
CA ASP A 343 2.73 4.78 -10.89
C ASP A 343 3.54 3.49 -10.92
N ILE A 344 3.05 2.52 -10.16
CA ILE A 344 3.60 1.17 -10.09
C ILE A 344 2.43 0.24 -10.35
N ASN A 345 2.41 -0.33 -11.56
CA ASN A 345 1.44 -1.35 -11.93
C ASN A 345 1.71 -2.63 -11.14
N GLY A 346 0.69 -3.48 -10.93
CA GLY A 346 0.86 -4.76 -10.24
C GLY A 346 1.16 -4.64 -8.73
N VAL A 347 0.75 -3.55 -8.10
CA VAL A 347 0.60 -3.50 -6.63
C VAL A 347 -0.76 -4.09 -6.32
N GLU A 348 -0.80 -5.22 -5.63
CA GLU A 348 -2.04 -5.91 -5.25
C GLU A 348 -2.51 -5.47 -3.87
N LEU A 349 -1.55 -5.28 -2.96
CA LEU A 349 -1.80 -5.02 -1.56
C LEU A 349 -1.20 -3.67 -1.13
N VAL A 350 -2.02 -2.87 -0.47
CA VAL A 350 -1.59 -1.70 0.29
C VAL A 350 -1.86 -1.97 1.77
N ILE A 351 -0.84 -1.82 2.62
CA ILE A 351 -0.99 -1.88 4.07
C ILE A 351 -0.69 -0.51 4.63
N GLN A 352 -1.56 0.01 5.49
CA GLN A 352 -1.32 1.22 6.26
C GLN A 352 -1.12 0.77 7.72
N ILE A 353 0.07 0.94 8.28
CA ILE A 353 0.36 0.42 9.64
C ILE A 353 -0.37 1.18 10.75
N GLU A 354 -0.99 2.30 10.38
CA GLU A 354 -1.93 3.06 11.18
C GLU A 354 -2.87 3.88 10.29
N PRO A 355 -4.07 4.25 10.78
CA PRO A 355 -4.95 5.14 10.05
C PRO A 355 -4.28 6.51 9.88
N PRO A 356 -4.29 7.08 8.67
CA PRO A 356 -3.81 8.44 8.43
C PRO A 356 -4.71 9.46 9.15
N LYS A 357 -4.17 10.66 9.39
CA LYS A 357 -4.88 11.73 10.10
C LYS A 357 -6.04 12.31 9.27
N ASP A 358 -5.88 12.30 7.95
CA ASP A 358 -6.83 12.86 7.01
C ASP A 358 -7.32 11.80 5.99
N PRO A 359 -8.59 11.88 5.56
CA PRO A 359 -9.18 10.98 4.56
C PRO A 359 -8.52 11.07 3.19
N GLU A 360 -8.01 12.24 2.81
CA GLU A 360 -7.35 12.47 1.52
C GLU A 360 -6.10 11.58 1.38
N THR A 361 -5.25 11.55 2.42
CA THR A 361 -4.09 10.66 2.49
C THR A 361 -4.50 9.19 2.40
N TYR A 362 -5.58 8.78 3.07
CA TYR A 362 -6.10 7.41 2.95
C TYR A 362 -6.44 7.04 1.49
N ILE A 363 -7.13 7.93 0.77
CA ILE A 363 -7.53 7.73 -0.62
C ILE A 363 -6.29 7.64 -1.53
N HIS A 364 -5.27 8.47 -1.28
CA HIS A 364 -4.03 8.46 -2.05
C HIS A 364 -3.16 7.22 -1.80
N ARG A 365 -3.12 6.73 -0.56
CA ARG A 365 -2.44 5.48 -0.18
C ARG A 365 -3.15 4.26 -0.78
N SER A 366 -4.45 4.10 -0.51
CA SER A 366 -5.23 2.97 -1.03
C SER A 366 -5.29 2.96 -2.56
N GLY A 367 -5.30 4.12 -3.23
CA GLY A 367 -5.20 4.24 -4.68
C GLY A 367 -3.83 3.91 -5.29
N ARG A 368 -2.88 3.34 -4.52
CA ARG A 368 -1.68 2.71 -5.09
C ARG A 368 -1.97 1.31 -5.64
N THR A 369 -3.03 0.66 -5.20
CA THR A 369 -3.55 -0.59 -5.77
C THR A 369 -4.83 -0.32 -6.59
N GLY A 370 -5.35 -1.33 -7.29
CA GLY A 370 -6.61 -1.26 -8.02
C GLY A 370 -6.59 -0.34 -9.25
N ARG A 371 -5.43 -0.23 -9.93
CA ARG A 371 -5.20 0.65 -11.08
C ARG A 371 -5.49 -0.02 -12.42
N ALA A 372 -5.76 0.80 -13.45
CA ALA A 372 -5.95 0.36 -14.84
C ALA A 372 -6.95 -0.81 -15.01
N GLY A 373 -8.05 -0.79 -14.24
CA GLY A 373 -9.09 -1.82 -14.28
C GLY A 373 -8.81 -3.05 -13.41
N SER A 374 -7.65 -3.16 -12.77
CA SER A 374 -7.34 -4.24 -11.83
C SER A 374 -8.05 -4.02 -10.48
N THR A 375 -8.31 -5.11 -9.76
CA THR A 375 -8.77 -5.07 -8.36
C THR A 375 -7.61 -4.97 -7.38
N GLY A 376 -7.85 -4.49 -6.16
CA GLY A 376 -6.82 -4.32 -5.14
C GLY A 376 -7.33 -4.52 -3.72
N VAL A 377 -6.42 -4.76 -2.78
CA VAL A 377 -6.73 -4.84 -1.33
C VAL A 377 -5.99 -3.74 -0.59
N SER A 378 -6.70 -3.01 0.28
CA SER A 378 -6.11 -2.03 1.20
C SER A 378 -6.47 -2.39 2.63
N VAL A 379 -5.47 -2.72 3.45
CA VAL A 379 -5.64 -3.06 4.87
C VAL A 379 -5.10 -1.93 5.75
N THR A 380 -5.93 -1.42 6.65
CA THR A 380 -5.52 -0.43 7.65
C THR A 380 -5.39 -1.11 9.01
N LEU A 381 -4.19 -1.13 9.58
CA LEU A 381 -3.98 -1.55 10.96
C LEU A 381 -4.43 -0.43 11.89
N VAL A 382 -5.10 -0.75 12.99
CA VAL A 382 -5.60 0.26 13.94
C VAL A 382 -5.28 -0.11 15.38
N ASP A 383 -4.57 0.78 16.07
CA ASP A 383 -4.41 0.69 17.52
C ASP A 383 -5.64 1.30 18.21
N ARG A 384 -5.95 0.85 19.43
CA ARG A 384 -7.11 1.27 20.24
C ARG A 384 -7.19 2.79 20.39
N LYS A 385 -6.04 3.47 20.52
CA LYS A 385 -5.97 4.93 20.65
C LYS A 385 -6.40 5.68 19.38
N LYS A 386 -6.32 5.05 18.21
CA LYS A 386 -6.61 5.64 16.89
C LYS A 386 -7.92 5.14 16.28
N GLU A 387 -8.66 4.27 16.97
CA GLU A 387 -9.92 3.72 16.45
C GLU A 387 -10.97 4.80 16.17
N GLY A 388 -10.95 5.92 16.91
CA GLY A 388 -11.82 7.07 16.67
C GLY A 388 -11.63 7.77 15.32
N LEU A 389 -10.50 7.54 14.61
CA LEU A 389 -10.27 8.08 13.27
C LEU A 389 -11.02 7.30 12.18
N ILE A 390 -11.35 6.02 12.42
CA ILE A 390 -11.95 5.14 11.41
C ILE A 390 -13.30 5.66 10.92
N PRO A 391 -14.28 6.01 11.78
CA PRO A 391 -15.58 6.52 11.31
C PRO A 391 -15.45 7.85 10.54
N TYR A 392 -14.47 8.68 10.90
CA TYR A 392 -14.19 9.92 10.20
C TYR A 392 -13.68 9.66 8.78
N ILE A 393 -12.73 8.73 8.63
CA ILE A 393 -12.22 8.30 7.32
C ILE A 393 -13.33 7.66 6.50
N GLU A 394 -14.11 6.72 7.04
CA GLU A 394 -15.23 6.08 6.32
C GLU A 394 -16.22 7.10 5.74
N LYS A 395 -16.68 8.03 6.58
CA LYS A 395 -17.66 9.05 6.19
C LYS A 395 -17.14 10.02 5.14
N LYS A 396 -15.84 10.34 5.17
CA LYS A 396 -15.23 11.37 4.31
C LYS A 396 -14.66 10.77 3.04
N ALA A 397 -14.01 9.61 3.13
CA ALA A 397 -13.50 8.85 2.00
C ALA A 397 -14.57 7.98 1.32
N GLY A 398 -15.80 7.96 1.84
CA GLY A 398 -16.92 7.24 1.25
C GLY A 398 -16.67 5.74 1.12
N VAL A 399 -15.92 5.17 2.07
CA VAL A 399 -15.62 3.74 2.15
C VAL A 399 -16.34 3.14 3.34
N GLN A 400 -16.66 1.86 3.25
CA GLN A 400 -17.02 1.04 4.40
C GLN A 400 -15.89 0.05 4.62
N PHE A 401 -15.28 0.08 5.80
CA PHE A 401 -14.24 -0.89 6.13
C PHE A 401 -14.87 -2.22 6.51
N GLU A 402 -14.39 -3.28 5.86
CA GLU A 402 -14.57 -4.63 6.35
C GLU A 402 -13.68 -4.83 7.60
N ARG A 403 -14.30 -5.07 8.75
CA ARG A 403 -13.56 -5.38 9.98
C ARG A 403 -13.11 -6.83 9.94
N ILE A 404 -11.80 -7.06 9.90
CA ILE A 404 -11.20 -8.39 9.86
C ILE A 404 -10.35 -8.65 11.11
N GLY A 405 -10.23 -9.93 11.47
CA GLY A 405 -9.29 -10.39 12.49
C GLY A 405 -7.89 -10.61 11.92
N ALA A 406 -6.94 -10.95 12.80
CA ALA A 406 -5.62 -11.41 12.38
C ALA A 406 -5.75 -12.68 11.52
N PRO A 407 -5.08 -12.76 10.35
CA PRO A 407 -5.11 -13.95 9.52
C PRO A 407 -4.65 -15.18 10.31
N GLN A 408 -5.44 -16.26 10.26
CA GLN A 408 -5.03 -17.50 10.89
C GLN A 408 -4.11 -18.29 9.95
N PRO A 409 -3.21 -19.14 10.47
CA PRO A 409 -2.35 -20.00 9.64
C PRO A 409 -3.10 -20.80 8.58
N ARG A 410 -4.32 -21.25 8.90
CA ARG A 410 -5.19 -21.95 7.95
C ARG A 410 -5.64 -21.06 6.79
N ASP A 411 -6.00 -19.80 7.06
CA ASP A 411 -6.44 -18.84 6.04
C ASP A 411 -5.29 -18.44 5.13
N MET A 412 -4.09 -18.27 5.71
CA MET A 412 -2.84 -18.06 4.96
C MET A 412 -2.56 -19.23 4.02
N ALA A 413 -2.61 -20.46 4.52
CA ALA A 413 -2.38 -21.65 3.71
C ALA A 413 -3.42 -21.81 2.59
N LYS A 414 -4.69 -21.52 2.88
CA LYS A 414 -5.78 -21.55 1.89
C LYS A 414 -5.57 -20.51 0.79
N ALA A 415 -5.34 -19.25 1.16
CA ALA A 415 -5.14 -18.15 0.22
C ALA A 415 -3.88 -18.36 -0.65
N ALA A 416 -2.81 -18.87 -0.03
CA ALA A 416 -1.59 -19.22 -0.76
C ALA A 416 -1.82 -20.39 -1.71
N GLY A 417 -2.60 -21.39 -1.30
CA GLY A 417 -2.98 -22.54 -2.14
C GLY A 417 -3.79 -22.14 -3.37
N GLU A 418 -4.85 -21.35 -3.20
CA GLU A 418 -5.69 -20.83 -4.30
C GLU A 418 -4.84 -20.08 -5.35
N ARG A 419 -3.88 -19.28 -4.89
CA ARG A 419 -2.97 -18.53 -5.75
C ARG A 419 -1.92 -19.38 -6.44
N ALA A 420 -1.38 -20.37 -5.75
CA ALA A 420 -0.43 -21.29 -6.36
C ALA A 420 -1.10 -22.08 -7.51
N VAL A 421 -2.39 -22.36 -7.41
CA VAL A 421 -3.16 -22.95 -8.52
C VAL A 421 -3.20 -22.00 -9.73
N GLU A 422 -3.51 -20.71 -9.54
CA GLU A 422 -3.50 -19.72 -10.62
C GLU A 422 -2.13 -19.63 -11.31
N ALA A 423 -1.05 -19.60 -10.51
CA ALA A 423 0.31 -19.57 -11.03
C ALA A 423 0.69 -20.83 -11.82
N ILE A 424 0.27 -22.01 -11.33
CA ILE A 424 0.48 -23.29 -12.04
C ILE A 424 -0.32 -23.33 -13.35
N GLN A 425 -1.54 -22.81 -13.38
CA GLN A 425 -2.36 -22.74 -14.60
C GLN A 425 -1.78 -21.80 -15.67
N ALA A 426 -0.95 -20.84 -15.27
CA ALA A 426 -0.27 -19.92 -16.19
C ALA A 426 1.00 -20.50 -16.84
N VAL A 427 1.41 -21.72 -16.48
CA VAL A 427 2.59 -22.38 -17.05
C VAL A 427 2.32 -22.81 -18.49
N ASP A 428 3.28 -22.51 -19.38
CA ASP A 428 3.18 -22.85 -20.80
C ASP A 428 3.23 -24.38 -21.03
N GLU A 429 2.38 -24.88 -21.93
CA GLU A 429 2.30 -26.33 -22.20
C GLU A 429 3.62 -26.94 -22.71
N SER A 430 4.46 -26.14 -23.37
CA SER A 430 5.73 -26.60 -23.94
C SER A 430 6.75 -27.04 -22.89
N VAL A 431 6.66 -26.55 -21.65
CA VAL A 431 7.60 -26.93 -20.58
C VAL A 431 7.17 -28.20 -19.85
N ILE A 432 5.89 -28.58 -19.93
CA ILE A 432 5.31 -29.71 -19.19
C ILE A 432 6.05 -31.05 -19.44
N PRO A 433 6.43 -31.43 -20.68
CA PRO A 433 7.09 -32.72 -20.93
C PRO A 433 8.36 -32.95 -20.11
N TRP A 434 9.12 -31.90 -19.80
CA TRP A 434 10.38 -31.98 -19.06
C TRP A 434 10.20 -32.30 -17.57
N PHE A 435 9.00 -32.07 -17.03
CA PHE A 435 8.68 -32.35 -15.62
C PHE A 435 7.88 -33.65 -15.44
N LYS A 436 7.45 -34.31 -16.52
CA LYS A 436 6.57 -35.49 -16.45
C LYS A 436 7.18 -36.66 -15.68
N GLU A 437 8.45 -36.98 -15.91
CA GLU A 437 9.12 -38.09 -15.24
C GLU A 437 9.22 -37.86 -13.72
N ALA A 438 9.62 -36.65 -13.32
CA ALA A 438 9.68 -36.26 -11.91
C ALA A 438 8.28 -36.26 -11.25
N ALA A 439 7.26 -35.79 -11.97
CA ALA A 439 5.88 -35.83 -11.49
C ALA A 439 5.38 -37.27 -11.31
N GLN A 440 5.68 -38.18 -12.24
CA GLN A 440 5.34 -39.60 -12.12
C GLN A 440 6.01 -40.25 -10.91
N LYS A 441 7.29 -39.93 -10.66
CA LYS A 441 8.00 -40.40 -9.47
C LYS A 441 7.33 -39.91 -8.18
N LEU A 442 6.99 -38.62 -8.10
CA LEU A 442 6.30 -38.06 -6.94
C LEU A 442 4.93 -38.72 -6.72
N LEU A 443 4.17 -38.97 -7.79
CA LEU A 443 2.87 -39.66 -7.72
C LEU A 443 3.00 -41.11 -7.26
N ALA A 444 4.10 -41.79 -7.58
CA ALA A 444 4.35 -43.16 -7.14
C ALA A 444 4.72 -43.26 -5.65
N GLU A 445 5.36 -42.23 -5.10
CA GLU A 445 5.80 -42.17 -3.70
C GLU A 445 4.73 -41.57 -2.76
N ALA A 446 3.80 -40.77 -3.28
CA ALA A 446 2.73 -40.18 -2.50
C ALA A 446 1.56 -41.14 -2.25
N SER A 447 0.85 -40.94 -1.13
CA SER A 447 -0.33 -41.73 -0.77
C SER A 447 -1.49 -41.60 -1.78
N SER A 448 -1.61 -40.44 -2.43
CA SER A 448 -2.59 -40.17 -3.49
C SER A 448 -2.09 -39.07 -4.43
N PRO A 449 -2.62 -38.97 -5.67
CA PRO A 449 -2.34 -37.84 -6.56
C PRO A 449 -2.69 -36.48 -5.95
N GLU A 450 -3.78 -36.42 -5.18
CA GLU A 450 -4.22 -35.24 -4.45
C GLU A 450 -3.19 -34.84 -3.37
N ASP A 451 -2.64 -35.81 -2.63
CA ASP A 451 -1.60 -35.55 -1.63
C ASP A 451 -0.30 -35.07 -2.29
N ALA A 452 0.09 -35.63 -3.44
CA ALA A 452 1.24 -35.17 -4.21
C ALA A 452 1.10 -33.69 -4.62
N LEU A 453 -0.07 -33.30 -5.13
CA LEU A 453 -0.37 -31.92 -5.48
C LEU A 453 -0.44 -31.02 -4.25
N ALA A 454 -1.05 -31.47 -3.16
CA ALA A 454 -1.12 -30.72 -1.91
C ALA A 454 0.29 -30.47 -1.33
N MET A 455 1.17 -31.47 -1.35
CA MET A 455 2.57 -31.33 -0.93
C MET A 455 3.33 -30.33 -1.81
N ALA A 456 3.14 -30.38 -3.13
CA ALA A 456 3.76 -29.44 -4.06
C ALA A 456 3.28 -28.00 -3.81
N LEU A 457 1.96 -27.80 -3.67
CA LEU A 457 1.35 -26.50 -3.35
C LEU A 457 1.87 -25.97 -2.00
N ALA A 458 1.89 -26.81 -0.97
CA ALA A 458 2.42 -26.44 0.35
C ALA A 458 3.90 -26.05 0.28
N LYS A 459 4.72 -26.79 -0.49
CA LYS A 459 6.15 -26.48 -0.64
C LYS A 459 6.40 -25.20 -1.42
N ILE A 460 5.72 -24.99 -2.54
CA ILE A 460 5.88 -23.81 -3.40
C ILE A 460 5.42 -22.54 -2.67
N THR A 461 4.39 -22.65 -1.84
CA THR A 461 3.90 -21.54 -1.02
C THR A 461 4.69 -21.35 0.28
N GLY A 462 5.73 -22.15 0.54
CA GLY A 462 6.55 -22.05 1.75
C GLY A 462 5.92 -22.58 3.04
N HIS A 463 4.77 -23.26 2.96
CA HIS A 463 4.06 -23.86 4.10
C HIS A 463 4.56 -25.28 4.39
N THR A 464 5.81 -25.42 4.82
CA THR A 464 6.39 -26.74 5.12
C THR A 464 6.08 -27.26 6.54
N ALA A 465 5.69 -26.38 7.46
CA ALA A 465 5.19 -26.74 8.80
C ALA A 465 4.29 -25.62 9.35
N MET A 466 3.10 -25.97 9.86
CA MET A 466 2.20 -25.02 10.52
C MET A 466 2.60 -24.86 11.99
N LYS A 467 3.16 -23.69 12.35
CA LYS A 467 3.41 -23.35 13.77
C LYS A 467 2.09 -22.91 14.42
N ALA A 468 1.72 -23.52 15.54
CA ALA A 468 0.55 -23.10 16.30
C ALA A 468 0.77 -21.71 16.93
N ARG A 469 -0.31 -20.92 17.02
CA ARG A 469 -0.30 -19.61 17.70
C ARG A 469 -1.45 -19.51 18.69
N SER A 470 -1.25 -18.76 19.75
CA SER A 470 -2.26 -18.51 20.77
C SER A 470 -3.38 -17.60 20.23
N LEU A 471 -4.64 -17.96 20.51
CA LEU A 471 -5.82 -17.12 20.25
C LEU A 471 -5.92 -15.94 21.25
N LEU A 472 -5.30 -16.07 22.42
CA LEU A 472 -5.35 -15.07 23.49
C LEU A 472 -4.24 -14.00 23.35
N THR A 473 -3.07 -14.39 22.87
CA THR A 473 -1.87 -13.52 22.88
C THR A 473 -1.15 -13.39 21.55
N ALA A 474 -1.52 -14.21 20.55
CA ALA A 474 -0.86 -14.30 19.25
C ALA A 474 0.64 -14.70 19.30
N HIS A 475 1.12 -15.18 20.45
CA HIS A 475 2.48 -15.72 20.57
C HIS A 475 2.61 -17.04 19.80
N GLU A 476 3.74 -17.21 19.11
CA GLU A 476 4.16 -18.48 18.49
C GLU A 476 4.49 -19.51 19.58
N ASP A 477 4.21 -20.79 19.29
CA ASP A 477 4.45 -21.96 20.15
C ASP A 477 3.60 -22.02 21.43
N TYR A 478 2.55 -21.19 21.52
CA TYR A 478 1.53 -21.26 22.55
C TYR A 478 0.17 -21.66 21.97
N THR A 479 -0.60 -22.41 22.75
CA THR A 479 -1.98 -22.81 22.44
C THR A 479 -2.90 -22.33 23.55
N THR A 480 -3.95 -21.59 23.17
CA THR A 480 -4.97 -21.16 24.11
C THR A 480 -5.88 -22.32 24.45
N LEU A 481 -6.09 -22.54 25.75
CA LEU A 481 -7.01 -23.53 26.29
C LEU A 481 -8.13 -22.83 27.07
N LEU A 482 -9.29 -23.47 27.10
CA LEU A 482 -10.50 -23.01 27.78
C LEU A 482 -10.84 -23.98 28.91
N PHE A 483 -10.74 -23.49 30.15
CA PHE A 483 -11.28 -24.16 31.33
C PHE A 483 -12.75 -23.80 31.49
N THR A 484 -13.62 -24.79 31.67
CA THR A 484 -15.06 -24.62 31.88
C THR A 484 -15.47 -25.20 33.22
N SER A 485 -16.30 -24.47 33.97
CA SER A 485 -16.84 -24.85 35.27
C SER A 485 -18.32 -24.47 35.38
N ASP A 486 -19.13 -25.34 35.99
CA ASP A 486 -20.54 -25.02 36.29
C ASP A 486 -20.70 -24.05 37.47
N VAL A 487 -19.67 -23.95 38.32
CA VAL A 487 -19.60 -23.03 39.45
C VAL A 487 -18.84 -21.78 39.04
N GLU A 488 -19.32 -20.62 39.49
CA GLU A 488 -18.70 -19.33 39.24
C GLU A 488 -17.25 -19.28 39.75
N ILE A 489 -16.34 -18.90 38.86
CA ILE A 489 -14.91 -18.74 39.10
C ILE A 489 -14.66 -17.32 39.56
N LEU A 490 -14.58 -17.12 40.87
CA LEU A 490 -14.36 -15.79 41.46
C LEU A 490 -12.93 -15.26 41.24
N ARG A 491 -11.94 -16.16 41.18
CA ARG A 491 -10.52 -15.81 41.04
C ARG A 491 -9.75 -16.82 40.18
N PRO A 492 -8.76 -16.37 39.38
CA PRO A 492 -7.89 -17.26 38.59
C PRO A 492 -7.21 -18.38 39.39
N GLY A 493 -6.93 -18.15 40.67
CA GLY A 493 -6.29 -19.13 41.56
C GLY A 493 -7.06 -20.45 41.70
N PHE A 494 -8.39 -20.44 41.49
CA PHE A 494 -9.20 -21.66 41.45
C PHE A 494 -8.76 -22.59 40.32
N VAL A 495 -8.50 -22.02 39.13
CA VAL A 495 -8.07 -22.77 37.95
C VAL A 495 -6.65 -23.30 38.14
N PHE A 496 -5.73 -22.50 38.68
CA PHE A 496 -4.38 -22.97 39.02
C PHE A 496 -4.40 -24.12 40.04
N GLY A 497 -5.27 -24.06 41.05
CA GLY A 497 -5.44 -25.14 42.02
C GLY A 497 -5.96 -26.43 41.39
N PHE A 498 -6.82 -26.33 40.36
CA PHE A 498 -7.26 -27.49 39.57
C PHE A 498 -6.12 -28.07 38.73
N LEU A 499 -5.35 -27.22 38.03
CA LEU A 499 -4.25 -27.66 37.18
C LEU A 499 -3.12 -28.32 37.99
N ARG A 500 -2.71 -27.76 39.13
CA ARG A 500 -1.65 -28.33 40.00
C ARG A 500 -1.98 -29.72 40.55
N LYS A 501 -3.26 -30.07 40.68
CA LYS A 501 -3.67 -31.40 41.14
C LYS A 501 -3.52 -32.48 40.07
N ARG A 502 -3.36 -32.09 38.80
CA ARG A 502 -3.44 -33.00 37.64
C ARG A 502 -2.24 -32.90 36.69
N LEU A 503 -1.45 -31.84 36.78
CA LEU A 503 -0.30 -31.57 35.92
C LEU A 503 0.96 -31.40 36.77
N SER A 504 2.13 -31.54 36.13
CA SER A 504 3.41 -31.26 36.77
C SER A 504 3.61 -29.76 37.00
N ASP A 505 4.38 -29.40 38.02
CA ASP A 505 4.67 -27.99 38.34
C ASP A 505 5.32 -27.27 37.14
N ALA A 506 6.19 -27.95 36.38
CA ALA A 506 6.80 -27.41 35.16
C ALA A 506 5.78 -26.95 34.10
N ILE A 507 4.69 -27.70 33.89
CA ILE A 507 3.64 -27.31 32.94
C ILE A 507 2.81 -26.15 33.51
N VAL A 508 2.53 -26.16 34.81
CA VAL A 508 1.70 -25.13 35.45
C VAL A 508 2.43 -23.79 35.55
N GLU A 509 3.74 -23.78 35.78
CA GLU A 509 4.56 -22.56 35.81
C GLU A 509 4.63 -21.88 34.44
N GLU A 510 4.53 -22.64 33.35
CA GLU A 510 4.50 -22.12 31.97
C GLU A 510 3.11 -21.63 31.53
N VAL A 511 2.06 -21.79 32.36
CA VAL A 511 0.72 -21.27 32.07
C VAL A 511 0.73 -19.74 32.09
N LYS A 512 0.40 -19.13 30.95
CA LYS A 512 0.40 -17.67 30.78
C LYS A 512 -1.00 -17.12 30.61
N ARG A 513 -1.17 -15.86 31.05
CA ARG A 513 -2.36 -15.02 30.78
C ARG A 513 -3.71 -15.65 31.17
N MET A 514 -3.78 -16.36 32.29
CA MET A 514 -5.06 -16.84 32.85
C MET A 514 -6.06 -15.69 33.01
N THR A 515 -7.13 -15.72 32.22
CA THR A 515 -8.14 -14.65 32.14
C THR A 515 -9.53 -15.26 32.24
N LEU A 516 -10.35 -14.74 33.15
CA LEU A 516 -11.73 -15.18 33.33
C LEU A 516 -12.62 -14.64 32.22
N THR A 517 -13.61 -15.42 31.80
CA THR A 517 -14.66 -14.98 30.88
C THR A 517 -15.66 -14.06 31.57
N ALA A 518 -16.37 -13.26 30.79
CA ALA A 518 -17.33 -12.27 31.29
C ALA A 518 -18.52 -12.91 32.03
N ASP A 519 -18.88 -14.16 31.68
CA ASP A 519 -19.92 -14.94 32.36
C ASP A 519 -19.47 -15.53 33.70
N GLY A 520 -18.17 -15.40 34.05
CA GLY A 520 -17.59 -15.91 35.28
C GLY A 520 -17.51 -17.43 35.39
N LYS A 521 -17.87 -18.20 34.36
CA LYS A 521 -17.92 -19.67 34.41
C LYS A 521 -16.76 -20.35 33.70
N GLN A 522 -15.95 -19.58 32.97
CA GLN A 522 -14.82 -20.11 32.22
C GLN A 522 -13.57 -19.27 32.43
N ALA A 523 -12.43 -19.84 32.06
CA ALA A 523 -11.16 -19.16 32.02
C ALA A 523 -10.35 -19.59 30.80
N VAL A 524 -9.73 -18.64 30.11
CA VAL A 524 -8.78 -18.90 29.04
C VAL A 524 -7.36 -18.69 29.53
N PHE A 525 -6.45 -19.52 29.06
CA PHE A 525 -5.03 -19.41 29.37
C PHE A 525 -4.19 -20.02 28.26
N ASP A 526 -2.93 -19.61 28.17
CA ASP A 526 -1.98 -20.15 27.21
C ASP A 526 -1.08 -21.18 27.87
N VAL A 527 -0.82 -22.27 27.14
CA VAL A 527 0.22 -23.26 27.45
C VAL A 527 1.13 -23.42 26.24
N LEU A 528 2.35 -23.95 26.44
CA LEU A 528 3.21 -24.32 25.32
C LEU A 528 2.51 -25.37 24.45
N THR A 529 2.57 -25.23 23.13
CA THR A 529 1.88 -26.11 22.17
C THR A 529 2.28 -27.57 22.33
N LYS A 530 3.55 -27.83 22.70
CA LYS A 530 4.05 -29.18 22.99
C LYS A 530 3.31 -29.86 24.16
N ASP A 531 2.83 -29.08 25.13
CA ASP A 531 2.22 -29.57 26.37
C ASP A 531 0.68 -29.61 26.29
N ALA A 532 0.08 -28.95 25.28
CA ALA A 532 -1.37 -28.85 25.13
C ALA A 532 -2.09 -30.21 25.09
N LYS A 533 -1.50 -31.22 24.43
CA LYS A 533 -2.05 -32.59 24.38
C LYS A 533 -2.10 -33.25 25.76
N GLU A 534 -1.05 -33.08 26.56
CA GLU A 534 -0.98 -33.61 27.92
C GLU A 534 -2.01 -32.93 28.82
N VAL A 535 -2.13 -31.60 28.71
CA VAL A 535 -3.12 -30.82 29.46
C VAL A 535 -4.53 -31.31 29.15
N ILE A 536 -4.89 -31.50 27.88
CA ILE A 536 -6.22 -31.98 27.50
C ILE A 536 -6.44 -33.43 27.96
N SER A 537 -5.43 -34.29 27.87
CA SER A 537 -5.58 -35.69 28.31
C SER A 537 -5.83 -35.82 29.82
N LYS A 538 -5.21 -34.97 30.65
CA LYS A 538 -5.30 -35.05 32.11
C LYS A 538 -6.42 -34.17 32.69
N CYS A 539 -6.78 -33.11 32.00
CA CYS A 539 -7.73 -32.10 32.47
C CYS A 539 -9.01 -32.00 31.61
N GLY A 540 -9.11 -32.70 30.49
CA GLY A 540 -10.28 -32.71 29.60
C GLY A 540 -11.37 -33.70 30.03
N LEU A 541 -12.45 -33.77 29.24
CA LEU A 541 -13.51 -34.76 29.40
C LEU A 541 -13.03 -36.15 28.94
N PRO A 542 -13.47 -37.25 29.58
CA PRO A 542 -13.16 -38.60 29.12
C PRO A 542 -13.74 -38.85 27.72
N ALA A 543 -13.01 -39.61 26.90
CA ALA A 543 -13.37 -39.89 25.52
C ALA A 543 -14.79 -40.51 25.43
N GLY A 544 -15.70 -39.80 24.75
CA GLY A 544 -17.10 -40.21 24.57
C GLY A 544 -18.15 -39.31 25.23
N ALA A 545 -17.76 -38.33 26.06
CA ALA A 545 -18.70 -37.35 26.62
C ALA A 545 -18.77 -36.09 25.75
N SER A 546 -19.92 -35.84 25.10
CA SER A 546 -20.23 -34.54 24.52
C SER A 546 -20.79 -33.61 25.60
N ALA A 547 -20.53 -32.31 25.50
CA ALA A 547 -21.04 -31.29 26.45
C ALA A 547 -22.59 -31.16 26.45
N GLY A 548 -23.30 -31.97 25.67
CA GLY A 548 -24.76 -31.86 25.44
C GLY A 548 -25.61 -33.08 25.86
N GLU A 549 -25.04 -34.22 26.29
CA GLU A 549 -25.82 -35.46 26.50
C GLU A 549 -25.98 -35.91 27.97
N THR A 550 -25.69 -35.05 28.95
CA THR A 550 -26.01 -35.32 30.37
C THR A 550 -27.06 -34.36 30.93
N SER A 551 -28.10 -34.08 30.15
CA SER A 551 -29.28 -33.33 30.61
C SER A 551 -30.52 -34.22 30.51
N LEU A 552 -30.65 -35.20 31.41
CA LEU A 552 -31.93 -35.86 31.75
C LEU A 552 -31.76 -36.81 32.97
N ALA A 553 -31.06 -36.35 34.01
CA ALA A 553 -31.16 -36.94 35.34
C ALA A 553 -30.82 -35.87 36.39
N ARG A 554 -31.56 -35.86 37.50
CA ARG A 554 -31.58 -34.82 38.53
C ARG A 554 -30.18 -34.35 38.97
N GLY A 555 -29.89 -33.06 38.78
CA GLY A 555 -28.93 -32.31 39.60
C GLY A 555 -27.46 -32.69 39.55
N THR A 556 -26.94 -33.24 38.45
CA THR A 556 -25.51 -33.54 38.30
C THR A 556 -24.74 -32.36 37.70
N THR A 557 -23.89 -31.72 38.50
CA THR A 557 -22.86 -30.79 38.04
C THR A 557 -21.85 -31.52 37.14
N THR A 558 -21.57 -30.98 35.95
CA THR A 558 -20.46 -31.44 35.11
C THR A 558 -19.14 -31.05 35.77
N ALA A 559 -18.20 -32.00 35.80
CA ALA A 559 -16.89 -31.76 36.39
C ALA A 559 -16.13 -30.68 35.60
N PRO A 560 -15.36 -29.82 36.26
CA PRO A 560 -14.54 -28.83 35.57
C PRO A 560 -13.58 -29.52 34.61
N HIS A 561 -13.45 -28.98 33.40
CA HIS A 561 -12.64 -29.58 32.33
C HIS A 561 -11.99 -28.52 31.45
N VAL A 562 -10.98 -28.96 30.68
CA VAL A 562 -10.22 -28.13 29.73
C VAL A 562 -10.46 -28.59 28.29
N SER A 563 -10.64 -27.63 27.38
CA SER A 563 -10.82 -27.86 25.94
C SER A 563 -10.05 -26.82 25.10
N ILE A 564 -9.96 -27.01 23.79
CA ILE A 564 -9.43 -26.01 22.86
C ILE A 564 -10.62 -25.18 22.32
N PRO A 565 -10.66 -23.86 22.55
CA PRO A 565 -11.71 -23.02 22.00
C PRO A 565 -11.52 -22.83 20.49
N VAL A 566 -12.63 -22.84 19.74
CA VAL A 566 -12.64 -22.51 18.30
C VAL A 566 -12.53 -21.00 18.08
N GLU A 567 -13.14 -20.22 18.98
CA GLU A 567 -13.08 -18.74 19.01
C GLU A 567 -12.87 -18.26 20.46
N LEU A 568 -12.28 -17.08 20.62
CA LEU A 568 -12.02 -16.54 21.96
C LEU A 568 -13.33 -16.05 22.61
N PRO A 569 -13.75 -16.58 23.78
CA PRO A 569 -14.95 -16.13 24.46
C PRO A 569 -14.84 -14.67 24.95
N ALA A 570 -15.97 -14.04 25.24
CA ALA A 570 -15.99 -12.70 25.82
C ALA A 570 -15.27 -12.71 27.18
N LEU A 571 -14.19 -11.92 27.30
CA LEU A 571 -13.35 -11.88 28.49
C LEU A 571 -13.81 -10.83 29.49
N LYS A 572 -13.67 -11.11 30.79
CA LYS A 572 -13.98 -10.16 31.85
C LYS A 572 -13.02 -8.96 31.73
N PRO A 573 -13.53 -7.71 31.71
CA PRO A 573 -12.69 -6.53 31.69
C PRO A 573 -11.79 -6.51 32.93
N ARG A 574 -10.50 -6.26 32.72
CA ARG A 574 -9.57 -6.17 33.85
C ARG A 574 -9.81 -4.86 34.61
N GLU A 575 -10.32 -4.95 35.84
CA GLU A 575 -10.31 -3.83 36.79
C GLU A 575 -8.85 -3.44 37.07
N GLY A 576 -8.57 -2.13 37.10
CA GLY A 576 -7.21 -1.59 36.99
C GLY A 576 -6.21 -2.04 38.06
N GLY A 577 -4.94 -2.11 37.65
CA GLY A 577 -3.77 -2.08 38.55
C GLY A 577 -2.92 -3.35 38.60
N GLY A 578 -1.61 -3.17 38.79
CA GLY A 578 -0.70 -4.18 39.32
C GLY A 578 0.01 -5.06 38.31
N ASP A 579 1.23 -4.64 37.97
CA ASP A 579 2.33 -5.50 37.54
C ASP A 579 2.49 -6.64 38.58
N PHE A 580 2.09 -7.86 38.23
CA PHE A 580 2.37 -9.04 39.05
C PHE A 580 3.70 -9.62 38.56
N GLY A 581 4.76 -9.04 39.11
CA GLY A 581 6.08 -9.64 39.12
C GLY A 581 6.03 -11.02 39.79
N SER A 582 6.84 -11.90 39.22
CA SER A 582 7.27 -13.20 39.72
C SER A 582 7.26 -13.34 41.25
N SER A 583 6.44 -14.25 41.80
CA SER A 583 6.60 -14.72 43.17
C SER A 583 7.59 -15.88 43.19
N GLY A 584 8.89 -15.55 43.16
CA GLY A 584 9.94 -16.45 43.62
C GLY A 584 10.06 -16.35 45.15
N GLY A 585 9.65 -17.41 45.86
CA GLY A 585 9.86 -17.50 47.30
C GLY A 585 11.34 -17.68 47.62
N GLY A 586 11.91 -16.73 48.36
CA GLY A 586 13.26 -16.82 48.93
C GLY A 586 13.19 -16.52 50.42
N TYR A 587 13.45 -17.54 51.24
CA TYR A 587 13.63 -17.41 52.68
C TYR A 587 14.99 -16.76 53.00
N GLY A 588 14.99 -15.83 53.96
CA GLY A 588 16.07 -15.70 54.94
C GLY A 588 17.03 -14.53 54.77
N GLY A 589 17.26 -13.80 55.86
CA GLY A 589 18.46 -12.97 56.07
C GLY A 589 18.15 -11.55 56.50
N GLY A 590 18.10 -11.33 57.82
CA GLY A 590 17.80 -10.03 58.42
C GLY A 590 18.89 -8.97 58.24
N GLY A 591 18.58 -7.76 58.71
CA GLY A 591 19.56 -6.69 58.86
C GLY A 591 18.91 -5.31 58.85
N GLY A 592 18.85 -4.71 60.05
CA GLY A 592 18.38 -3.38 60.44
C GLY A 592 18.37 -2.23 59.42
N GLY A 593 17.39 -1.34 59.63
CA GLY A 593 17.51 0.11 59.37
C GLY A 593 18.77 0.67 60.05
N TYR A 594 19.32 1.81 59.67
CA TYR A 594 18.83 3.20 59.68
C TYR A 594 19.54 3.93 58.51
N GLY A 595 19.04 4.93 57.79
CA GLY A 595 18.36 6.15 58.22
C GLY A 595 19.20 7.37 57.81
N GLY A 596 18.73 8.14 56.83
CA GLY A 596 18.92 9.60 56.73
C GLY A 596 20.23 10.14 56.10
N GLY A 597 20.07 11.02 55.11
CA GLY A 597 21.16 11.87 54.62
C GLY A 597 20.78 12.76 53.43
N ARG A 598 20.22 13.93 53.73
CA ARG A 598 19.95 15.04 52.79
C ARG A 598 21.23 15.87 52.56
N GLY A 599 21.33 16.48 51.37
CA GLY A 599 22.17 17.63 51.04
C GLY A 599 23.42 17.25 50.24
N GLY A 600 23.89 17.98 49.23
CA GLY A 600 23.55 19.30 48.70
C GLY A 600 24.82 19.87 48.04
N TYR A 601 24.65 20.58 46.91
CA TYR A 601 25.58 21.55 46.27
C TYR A 601 26.95 21.10 45.75
N GLY A 602 27.33 21.64 44.58
CA GLY A 602 28.71 22.08 44.33
C GLY A 602 29.36 21.66 43.01
N SER A 603 29.30 22.56 42.03
CA SER A 603 30.16 22.75 40.85
C SER A 603 31.63 22.30 40.96
N VAL A 604 32.21 21.78 39.86
CA VAL A 604 33.42 22.34 39.21
C VAL A 604 33.60 21.78 37.78
N ALA A 605 34.13 22.62 36.89
CA ALA A 605 34.58 22.31 35.54
C ALA A 605 36.09 22.01 35.49
N ALA A 606 36.52 21.26 34.46
CA ALA A 606 37.83 21.28 33.75
C ALA A 606 38.00 19.90 33.08
N GLU A 607 37.97 19.79 31.75
CA GLU A 607 39.10 20.00 30.82
C GLU A 607 39.85 18.67 30.59
N GLU A 608 39.72 18.12 29.38
CA GLU A 608 40.85 17.65 28.58
C GLU A 608 40.37 17.30 27.18
N ALA A 609 40.90 18.04 26.21
CA ALA A 609 40.83 17.76 24.79
C ALA A 609 42.17 17.13 24.39
N GLU A 610 42.14 16.04 23.63
CA GLU A 610 43.31 15.64 22.84
C GLU A 610 42.89 15.33 21.41
N ALA A 611 43.50 16.10 20.51
CA ALA A 611 43.41 15.98 19.08
C ALA A 611 44.50 15.03 18.57
N VAL A 612 44.18 14.21 17.58
CA VAL A 612 45.20 13.60 16.70
C VAL A 612 44.83 13.91 15.27
N GLY A 613 45.70 14.71 14.65
CA GLY A 613 45.67 15.09 13.23
C GLY A 613 46.32 14.04 12.31
N PRO A 614 46.43 14.36 11.01
CA PRO A 614 46.36 13.39 9.92
C PRO A 614 47.74 12.93 9.41
N ALA A 615 47.77 11.75 8.78
CA ALA A 615 48.91 11.26 8.02
C ALA A 615 48.63 11.27 6.50
N THR A 616 49.65 11.69 5.78
CA THR A 616 49.76 12.10 4.38
C THR A 616 49.93 10.95 3.37
N ASP A 617 49.60 11.27 2.12
CA ASP A 617 50.16 10.86 0.82
C ASP A 617 51.03 9.60 0.70
N LEU A 618 50.71 8.77 -0.32
CA LEU A 618 51.66 8.25 -1.32
C LEU A 618 50.87 7.73 -2.55
N GLY A 619 51.34 8.08 -3.75
CA GLY A 619 50.62 7.92 -5.02
C GLY A 619 50.95 6.69 -5.86
N TRP A 620 50.19 6.60 -6.95
CA TRP A 620 50.44 6.01 -8.29
C TRP A 620 51.22 4.69 -8.40
N GLU A 621 50.54 3.65 -8.90
CA GLU A 621 51.04 2.88 -10.05
C GLU A 621 49.91 2.16 -10.81
N ALA A 622 50.01 2.25 -12.14
CA ALA A 622 49.12 1.66 -13.13
C ALA A 622 49.62 0.27 -13.53
N VAL A 623 48.71 -0.71 -13.70
CA VAL A 623 48.94 -1.88 -14.57
C VAL A 623 47.63 -2.27 -15.23
N GLY A 624 47.61 -2.27 -16.56
CA GLY A 624 46.54 -2.83 -17.37
C GLY A 624 46.73 -4.32 -17.66
N ARG A 625 45.62 -5.02 -17.85
CA ARG A 625 45.31 -5.93 -18.96
C ARG A 625 43.82 -6.12 -19.05
#